data_AF-A0A0L8VD94-F1
#
_entry.id   AF-A0A0L8VD94-F1
#
_cell.length_a   1.000
_cell.length_b   1.000
_cell.length_c   1.000
_cell.angle_alpha   90.00
_cell.angle_beta   90.00
_cell.angle_gamma   90.00
#
_symmetry.space_group_name_H-M   'P 1'
#
loop_
_entity.id
_entity.type
_entity.pdbx_description
1 polymer ?
#
loop_
_entity_poly.entity_id
_entity_poly.type
_entity_poly.pdbx_seq_one_letter_code
_entity_poly.pdbx_strand_id
1 'polypeptide(L)' 'MKTYNQIDFLPVPKVETIDTLGAGDFFHGAFCYHVLTKNSFRDALQKAADFASKTCSFKGTRQWLNKLK' A
#
# COMPACT_ATOMS: atom_id res chain seq x y z
N MET A 1 -29.34 14.98 -3.30
CA MET A 1 -28.46 14.68 -2.14
C MET A 1 -27.83 13.31 -2.40
N LYS A 2 -26.51 13.23 -2.63
CA LYS A 2 -25.84 11.93 -2.83
C LYS A 2 -25.68 11.25 -1.47
N THR A 3 -26.33 10.12 -1.28
CA THR A 3 -26.18 9.28 -0.09
C THR A 3 -24.88 8.49 -0.19
N TYR A 4 -23.85 8.87 0.57
CA TYR A 4 -22.54 8.19 0.63
C TYR A 4 -22.57 6.95 1.54
N ASN A 5 -23.61 6.13 1.47
CA ASN A 5 -23.78 4.97 2.35
C ASN A 5 -23.06 3.70 1.88
N GLN A 6 -22.20 3.79 0.87
CA GLN A 6 -21.49 2.63 0.34
C GLN A 6 -20.09 2.55 0.95
N ILE A 7 -19.91 1.58 1.85
CA ILE A 7 -18.61 1.17 2.35
C ILE A 7 -18.13 0.03 1.44
N ASP A 8 -16.95 0.18 0.84
CA ASP A 8 -16.28 -0.88 0.09
C ASP A 8 -15.05 -1.35 0.87
N PHE A 9 -14.79 -2.65 0.82
CA PHE A 9 -13.65 -3.28 1.45
C PHE A 9 -12.73 -3.82 0.38
N LEU A 10 -11.45 -3.72 0.64
CA LEU A 10 -10.42 -4.08 -0.31
C LEU A 10 -9.45 -5.05 0.36
N PRO A 11 -9.17 -6.21 -0.26
CA PRO A 11 -8.30 -7.20 0.37
C PRO A 11 -6.87 -6.68 0.47
N VAL A 12 -6.23 -6.94 1.60
CA VAL A 12 -4.81 -6.67 1.83
C VAL A 12 -4.05 -7.99 1.67
N PRO A 13 -2.92 -8.02 0.93
CA PRO A 13 -2.15 -9.24 0.78
C PRO A 13 -1.65 -9.78 2.12
N LYS A 14 -1.84 -11.08 2.34
CA LYS A 14 -1.20 -11.79 3.44
C LYS A 14 0.27 -12.01 3.09
N VAL A 15 1.16 -11.54 3.95
CA VAL A 15 2.61 -11.68 3.81
C VAL A 15 3.21 -12.27 5.09
N GLU A 16 4.41 -12.84 5.00
CA GLU A 16 5.21 -13.11 6.19
C GLU A 16 5.75 -11.77 6.71
N THR A 17 5.31 -11.38 7.91
CA THR A 17 5.68 -10.10 8.52
C THR A 17 6.95 -10.27 9.36
N ILE A 18 8.01 -9.55 8.99
CA ILE A 18 9.28 -9.50 9.70
C ILE A 18 9.42 -8.22 10.51
N ASP A 19 9.04 -7.07 9.93
CA ASP A 19 9.15 -5.74 10.55
C ASP A 19 8.15 -4.80 9.88
N THR A 20 7.38 -4.03 10.66
CA THR A 20 6.34 -3.11 10.14
C THR A 20 6.78 -1.64 10.15
N LEU A 21 8.04 -1.36 10.47
CA LEU A 21 8.56 0.00 10.58
C LEU A 21 8.38 0.78 9.26
N GLY A 22 7.61 1.86 9.32
CA GLY A 22 7.33 2.74 8.17
C GLY A 22 6.27 2.22 7.20
N ALA A 23 5.58 1.11 7.48
CA ALA A 23 4.53 0.57 6.60
C ALA A 23 3.44 1.61 6.25
N GLY A 24 3.07 2.47 7.21
CA GLY A 24 2.14 3.57 6.99
C GLY A 24 2.68 4.64 6.03
N ASP A 25 3.97 4.99 6.14
CA ASP A 25 4.61 5.96 5.25
C ASP A 25 4.70 5.41 3.82
N PHE A 26 5.06 4.13 3.68
CA PHE A 26 5.07 3.45 2.38
C PHE A 26 3.68 3.38 1.75
N PHE A 27 2.65 3.09 2.56
CA PHE A 27 1.27 3.06 2.12
C PHE A 27 0.82 4.43 1.60
N HIS A 28 0.93 5.48 2.41
CA HIS A 28 0.47 6.81 2.01
C HIS A 28 1.30 7.39 0.86
N GLY A 29 2.61 7.15 0.84
CA GLY A 29 3.48 7.56 -0.27
C GLY A 29 3.09 6.89 -1.60
N ALA A 30 2.90 5.56 -1.59
CA ALA A 30 2.47 4.83 -2.78
C ALA A 30 1.04 5.22 -3.21
N PHE A 31 0.14 5.43 -2.25
CA PHE A 31 -1.22 5.90 -2.53
C PHE A 31 -1.20 7.28 -3.21
N CYS A 32 -0.49 8.26 -2.66
CA CYS A 32 -0.32 9.58 -3.23
C CYS A 32 0.27 9.51 -4.65
N TYR A 33 1.30 8.69 -4.86
CA TYR A 33 1.85 8.46 -6.20
C TYR A 33 0.80 7.91 -7.18
N HIS A 34 0.05 6.88 -6.79
CA HIS A 34 -0.91 6.24 -7.67
C HIS A 34 -2.13 7.11 -7.98
N VAL A 35 -2.69 7.82 -6.99
CA VAL A 35 -3.85 8.68 -7.22
C VAL A 35 -3.52 9.87 -8.13
N LEU A 36 -2.28 10.37 -8.08
CA LEU A 36 -1.80 11.46 -8.94
C LEU A 36 -1.42 11.00 -10.36
N THR A 37 -1.22 9.69 -10.60
CA THR A 37 -0.77 9.12 -11.89
C THR A 37 -1.90 8.46 -12.70
N LYS A 38 -3.13 9.00 -12.61
CA LYS A 38 -4.34 8.55 -13.35
C LYS A 38 -4.90 7.18 -12.94
N ASN A 39 -4.65 6.70 -11.72
CA ASN A 39 -5.36 5.52 -11.20
C ASN A 39 -6.69 5.94 -10.55
N SER A 40 -7.68 5.03 -10.53
CA SER A 40 -8.87 5.23 -9.70
C SER A 40 -8.48 5.22 -8.21
N PHE A 41 -9.30 5.80 -7.34
CA PHE A 41 -9.06 5.76 -5.89
C PHE A 41 -8.90 4.31 -5.39
N ARG A 42 -9.77 3.40 -5.85
CA ARG A 42 -9.75 1.99 -5.47
C ARG A 42 -8.47 1.29 -5.92
N ASP A 43 -8.04 1.53 -7.16
CA ASP A 43 -6.80 0.95 -7.68
C ASP A 43 -5.55 1.51 -6.99
N ALA A 44 -5.55 2.83 -6.70
CA ALA A 44 -4.48 3.46 -5.94
C ALA A 44 -4.37 2.88 -4.53
N LEU A 45 -5.51 2.64 -3.88
CA LEU A 45 -5.58 2.02 -2.56
C LEU A 45 -5.07 0.57 -2.58
N GLN A 46 -5.45 -0.24 -3.59
CA GLN A 46 -4.93 -1.61 -3.74
C GLN A 46 -3.43 -1.62 -3.98
N LYS A 47 -2.92 -0.80 -4.89
CA LYS A 47 -1.48 -0.76 -5.17
C LYS A 47 -0.66 -0.29 -3.96
N ALA A 48 -1.19 0.66 -3.20
CA ALA A 48 -0.59 1.10 -1.94
C ALA A 48 -0.56 -0.01 -0.89
N ALA A 49 -1.67 -0.74 -0.72
CA ALA A 49 -1.74 -1.89 0.17
C ALA A 49 -0.74 -2.98 -0.25
N ASP A 50 -0.70 -3.32 -1.53
CA ASP A 50 0.19 -4.34 -2.06
C ASP A 50 1.67 -3.99 -1.84
N PHE A 51 2.03 -2.71 -2.03
CA PHE A 51 3.39 -2.23 -1.81
C PHE A 51 3.75 -2.24 -0.32
N ALA A 52 2.92 -1.65 0.54
CA ALA A 52 3.17 -1.57 1.97
C ALA A 52 3.19 -2.94 2.65
N SER A 53 2.34 -3.88 2.24
CA SER A 53 2.40 -5.26 2.74
C SER A 53 3.73 -5.91 2.37
N LYS A 54 4.23 -5.75 1.14
CA LYS A 54 5.52 -6.33 0.74
C LYS A 54 6.70 -5.75 1.53
N THR A 55 6.70 -4.46 1.85
CA THR A 55 7.79 -3.88 2.65
C THR A 55 7.87 -4.48 4.06
N CYS A 56 6.75 -4.98 4.59
CA CYS A 56 6.70 -5.63 5.90
C CYS A 56 7.44 -6.98 5.96
N SER A 57 7.80 -7.57 4.81
CA SER A 57 8.57 -8.82 4.72
C SER A 57 10.09 -8.58 4.72
N PHE A 58 10.55 -7.39 5.11
CA PHE A 58 11.96 -7.02 5.14
C PHE A 58 12.28 -6.26 6.42
N LYS A 59 13.50 -6.42 6.95
CA LYS A 59 13.92 -5.71 8.16
C LYS A 59 14.28 -4.26 7.86
N GLY A 60 13.73 -3.32 8.63
CA GLY A 60 13.91 -1.89 8.46
C GLY A 60 13.36 -1.35 7.13
N THR A 61 13.54 -0.05 6.91
CA THR A 61 12.83 0.68 5.85
C THR A 61 13.39 0.51 4.44
N ARG A 62 14.60 -0.06 4.26
CA ARG A 62 15.32 -0.04 2.98
C ARG A 62 15.81 -1.38 2.46
N GLN A 63 15.76 -2.46 3.25
CA GLN A 63 16.28 -3.76 2.80
C GLN A 63 15.53 -4.34 1.59
N TRP A 64 14.25 -4.01 1.44
CA TRP A 64 13.44 -4.42 0.29
C TRP A 64 14.00 -3.91 -1.05
N LEU A 65 14.75 -2.79 -1.07
CA LEU A 65 15.36 -2.23 -2.28
C LEU A 65 16.36 -3.20 -2.91
N ASN A 66 16.98 -4.08 -2.13
CA ASN A 66 17.90 -5.11 -2.65
C ASN A 66 17.18 -6.16 -3.52
N LYS A 67 15.86 -6.13 -3.61
CA LYS A 67 15.04 -6.98 -4.49
C LYS A 67 14.66 -6.30 -5.81
N LEU A 68 14.93 -5.00 -5.96
CA LEU A 68 14.83 -4.30 -7.23
C LEU A 68 16.08 -4.64 -8.05
N LYS A 69 15.98 -5.65 -8.93
CA LYS A 69 16.98 -5.91 -9.97
C LYS A 69 16.64 -5.11 -11.21
#